data_AF-A0A288DC16-F1
#
_entry.id   AF-A0A288DC16-F1
#
_cell.length_a   1.000
_cell.length_b   1.000
_cell.length_c   1.000
_cell.angle_alpha   90.00
_cell.angle_beta   90.00
_cell.angle_gamma   90.00
#
_symmetry.space_group_name_H-M   'P 1'
#
loop_
_entity.id
_entity.type
_entity.pdbx_description
1 polymer ?
#
loop_
_entity_poly.entity_id
_entity_poly.type
_entity_poly.pdbx_seq_one_letter_code
_entity_poly.pdbx_strand_id
1 'polypeptide(L)'
;MSTIITEHPFNKSYADSFTFNERNYNWPVVYILKGQEYIYIGETSNIFKRTHDHLKNEEKVIRLNNMFVLYDIEYNKSATLDIESQLIQYISAENSFKLQNKNDGLKDHHYYDREKYIAKFEEIWKELIKEKIVKKDLNEIKNSDLFKYSPYKALNTDQYEIVSDIYEQIKLGNNGTYIIKGEPGTGKSVVASYLIKYLKGKEETKNLKIGLVVPMASLRSTFKKVFKNIDGLKSSMVIGPNDLAKNYNVNNKVPYDIIIVDESHRLQKRKNITNYKAYDDVNSKLGLSKDSTQLDWVLNLSKIQILLYDSNQSIKPADVNQNDFAKIESAKSYELKSQMRVKGGNEYLDFVTNLFDGGRTEFDKIKNYDFKIYDNFSEFRSDIMGKDKEFGLSRIVAGYARPRRSKDNPNEYDIEIDGIKIFRNSTNIDWPNSPNALNEVGCIHTVQGYDLNYVGVILGEELSYDKNTGKFIIKKENYHDSKGKIGIDDEYELERYIINIYKTLLTRGILGTYVYIVDKDLREYFKGKI
;
A
#
# COMPACT_ATOMS: atom_id res chain seq x y z
N MET A 1 2.68 -35.02 7.48
CA MET A 1 2.72 -34.84 8.94
C MET A 1 2.63 -33.35 9.22
N SER A 2 1.84 -32.94 10.21
CA SER A 2 1.63 -31.54 10.57
C SER A 2 2.81 -31.00 11.39
N THR A 3 3.05 -29.69 11.30
CA THR A 3 3.98 -28.99 12.18
C THR A 3 3.53 -29.12 13.64
N ILE A 4 4.48 -29.44 14.53
CA ILE A 4 4.26 -29.57 15.97
C ILE A 4 4.73 -28.29 16.65
N ILE A 5 3.89 -27.71 17.50
CA ILE A 5 4.21 -26.53 18.32
C ILE A 5 4.39 -27.00 19.76
N THR A 6 5.53 -26.69 20.36
CA THR A 6 5.81 -27.00 21.78
C THR A 6 6.11 -25.73 22.55
N GLU A 7 5.45 -25.54 23.69
CA GLU A 7 5.65 -24.39 24.59
C GLU A 7 6.64 -24.71 25.70
N HIS A 8 7.55 -23.78 25.95
CA HIS A 8 8.59 -23.89 26.95
C HIS A 8 8.81 -22.56 27.70
N PRO A 9 9.24 -22.56 28.97
CA PRO A 9 9.66 -21.35 29.66
C PRO A 9 10.89 -20.72 28.99
N PHE A 10 10.87 -19.41 28.75
CA PHE A 10 12.06 -18.67 28.29
C PHE A 10 12.82 -18.10 29.49
N ASN A 11 13.64 -18.93 30.12
CA ASN A 11 14.52 -18.51 31.22
C ASN A 11 15.79 -19.37 31.28
N LYS A 12 16.76 -18.92 32.08
CA LYS A 12 18.06 -19.59 32.22
C LYS A 12 17.93 -21.02 32.77
N SER A 13 17.07 -21.24 33.77
CA SER A 13 16.87 -22.57 34.36
C SER A 13 16.37 -23.59 33.35
N TYR A 14 15.46 -23.20 32.45
CA TYR A 14 14.97 -24.09 31.40
C TYR A 14 16.03 -24.30 30.31
N ALA A 15 16.76 -23.25 29.91
CA ALA A 15 17.83 -23.36 28.92
C ALA A 15 18.95 -24.33 29.38
N ASP A 16 19.30 -24.32 30.66
CA ASP A 16 20.28 -25.23 31.25
C ASP A 16 19.76 -26.69 31.36
N SER A 17 18.44 -26.90 31.24
CA SER A 17 17.80 -28.23 31.36
C SER A 17 17.67 -29.00 30.03
N PHE A 18 18.09 -28.41 28.91
CA PHE A 18 17.99 -29.05 27.59
C PHE A 18 18.81 -30.35 27.53
N THR A 19 18.13 -31.46 27.24
CA THR A 19 18.78 -32.74 26.94
C THR A 19 19.21 -32.82 25.48
N PHE A 20 20.38 -33.40 25.22
CA PHE A 20 20.93 -33.60 23.88
C PHE A 20 20.03 -34.52 23.03
N ASN A 21 19.46 -34.00 21.95
CA ASN A 21 18.84 -34.78 20.88
C ASN A 21 19.12 -34.11 19.52
N GLU A 22 19.12 -34.86 18.42
CA GLU A 22 19.40 -34.31 17.08
C GLU A 22 18.48 -33.14 16.71
N ARG A 23 17.21 -33.21 17.15
CA ARG A 23 16.19 -32.17 16.88
C ARG A 23 16.52 -30.81 17.51
N ASN A 24 17.23 -30.79 18.64
CA ASN A 24 17.56 -29.57 19.38
C ASN A 24 18.89 -28.93 18.91
N TYR A 25 19.79 -29.72 18.31
CA TYR A 25 21.17 -29.30 18.04
C TYR A 25 21.51 -29.19 16.55
N ASN A 26 20.81 -29.92 15.67
CA ASN A 26 21.11 -29.96 14.25
C ASN A 26 19.86 -30.19 13.38
N TRP A 27 18.79 -29.43 13.64
CA TRP A 27 17.59 -29.46 12.82
C TRP A 27 17.02 -28.05 12.63
N PRO A 28 16.64 -27.65 11.40
CA PRO A 28 16.04 -26.35 11.15
C PRO A 28 14.66 -26.25 11.82
N VAL A 29 14.50 -25.26 12.67
CA VAL A 29 13.25 -24.96 13.38
C VAL A 29 12.94 -23.47 13.31
N VAL A 30 11.66 -23.14 13.46
CA VAL A 30 11.19 -21.77 13.69
C VAL A 30 10.75 -21.67 15.15
N TYR A 31 10.97 -20.54 15.80
CA TYR A 31 10.57 -20.31 17.18
C TYR A 31 9.98 -18.92 17.38
N ILE A 32 9.10 -18.82 18.38
CA ILE A 32 8.44 -17.59 18.80
C ILE A 32 8.76 -17.39 20.27
N LEU A 33 9.39 -16.27 20.60
CA LEU A 33 9.50 -15.80 21.98
C LEU A 33 8.37 -14.82 22.23
N LYS A 34 7.55 -15.07 23.24
CA LYS A 34 6.36 -14.27 23.57
C LYS A 34 6.45 -13.75 24.99
N GLY A 35 6.01 -12.52 25.17
CA GLY A 35 5.71 -11.92 26.46
C GLY A 35 4.27 -11.38 26.50
N GLN A 36 3.99 -10.48 27.45
CA GLN A 36 2.67 -9.88 27.57
C GLN A 36 2.38 -8.87 26.44
N GLU A 37 3.35 -8.01 26.13
CA GLU A 37 3.22 -6.99 25.07
C GLU A 37 4.15 -7.21 23.87
N TYR A 38 5.18 -8.06 24.01
CA TYR A 38 6.27 -8.17 23.06
C TYR A 38 6.34 -9.57 22.46
N ILE A 39 6.81 -9.63 21.21
CA ILE A 39 7.03 -10.89 20.50
C ILE A 39 8.29 -10.80 19.65
N TYR A 40 9.01 -11.90 19.53
CA TYR A 40 10.17 -12.07 18.66
C TYR A 40 10.06 -13.41 17.96
N ILE A 41 10.32 -13.43 16.66
CA ILE A 41 10.26 -14.63 15.83
C ILE A 41 11.65 -14.89 15.30
N GLY A 42 12.05 -16.15 15.19
CA GLY A 42 13.35 -16.48 14.63
C GLY A 42 13.40 -17.88 14.06
N GLU A 43 14.40 -18.14 13.23
CA GLU A 43 14.76 -19.49 12.81
C GLU A 43 16.18 -19.85 13.26
N THR A 44 16.46 -21.15 13.35
CA THR A 44 17.80 -21.67 13.68
C THR A 44 17.89 -23.16 13.37
N SER A 45 19.09 -23.65 13.08
CA SER A 45 19.37 -25.10 13.04
C SER A 45 19.80 -25.66 14.40
N ASN A 46 20.04 -24.79 15.38
CA ASN A 46 20.46 -25.14 16.73
C ASN A 46 19.70 -24.26 17.72
N ILE A 47 18.57 -24.76 18.21
CA ILE A 47 17.69 -24.01 19.11
C ILE A 47 18.35 -23.82 20.48
N PHE A 48 19.11 -24.81 20.94
CA PHE A 48 19.85 -24.72 22.21
C PHE A 48 20.77 -23.50 22.25
N LYS A 49 21.69 -23.39 21.27
CA LYS A 49 22.62 -22.27 21.17
C LYS A 49 21.89 -20.95 21.01
N ARG A 50 20.86 -20.92 20.16
CA ARG A 50 20.10 -19.70 19.88
C ARG A 50 19.35 -19.18 21.10
N THR A 51 18.78 -20.06 21.92
CA THR A 51 18.14 -19.70 23.20
C THR A 51 19.16 -19.07 24.15
N HIS A 52 20.34 -19.66 24.32
CA HIS A 52 21.41 -19.09 25.14
C HIS A 52 21.88 -17.73 24.63
N ASP A 53 21.98 -17.55 23.30
CA ASP A 53 22.36 -16.27 22.72
C ASP A 53 21.32 -15.17 22.98
N HIS A 54 20.02 -15.49 22.94
CA HIS A 54 18.97 -14.52 23.30
C HIS A 54 18.98 -14.19 24.80
N LEU A 55 19.25 -15.16 25.67
CA LEU A 55 19.31 -14.96 27.13
C LEU A 55 20.46 -14.03 27.57
N LYS A 56 21.45 -13.75 26.69
CA LYS A 56 22.48 -12.73 26.94
C LYS A 56 21.95 -11.30 26.78
N ASN A 57 20.81 -11.11 26.13
CA ASN A 57 20.19 -9.80 25.93
C ASN A 57 19.19 -9.52 27.05
N GLU A 58 19.58 -8.68 28.01
CA GLU A 58 18.76 -8.34 29.18
C GLU A 58 17.37 -7.79 28.81
N GLU A 59 17.27 -6.96 27.76
CA GLU A 59 16.01 -6.39 27.31
C GLU A 59 15.03 -7.45 26.82
N LYS A 60 15.52 -8.50 26.14
CA LYS A 60 14.69 -9.63 25.71
C LYS A 60 14.23 -10.48 26.91
N VAL A 61 15.13 -10.75 27.85
CA VAL A 61 14.82 -11.54 29.05
C VAL A 61 13.75 -10.86 29.92
N ILE A 62 13.75 -9.53 29.98
CA ILE A 62 12.74 -8.77 30.72
C ILE A 62 11.37 -8.81 30.03
N ARG A 63 11.35 -8.77 28.69
CA ARG A 63 10.12 -8.59 27.90
C ARG A 63 9.44 -9.89 27.49
N LEU A 64 10.14 -11.01 27.51
CA LEU A 64 9.71 -12.29 26.95
C LEU A 64 9.86 -13.38 28.02
N ASN A 65 8.90 -14.29 28.11
CA ASN A 65 8.85 -15.31 29.17
C ASN A 65 8.44 -16.70 28.69
N ASN A 66 7.89 -16.81 27.48
CA ASN A 66 7.51 -18.08 26.85
C ASN A 66 8.23 -18.25 25.50
N MET A 67 8.63 -19.48 25.19
CA MET A 67 9.23 -19.88 23.92
C MET A 67 8.40 -20.99 23.29
N PHE A 68 7.90 -20.76 22.09
CA PHE A 68 7.21 -21.76 21.28
C PHE A 68 8.16 -22.22 20.18
N VAL A 69 8.39 -23.53 20.07
CA VAL A 69 9.23 -24.12 19.03
C VAL A 69 8.34 -24.86 18.04
N LEU A 70 8.40 -24.44 16.77
CA LEU A 70 7.71 -25.03 15.64
C LEU A 70 8.67 -26.00 14.95
N TYR A 71 8.32 -27.28 15.03
CA TYR A 71 9.10 -28.38 14.48
C TYR A 71 8.31 -29.12 13.41
N ASP A 72 8.97 -29.45 12.32
CA ASP A 72 8.45 -30.33 11.28
C ASP A 72 9.61 -31.15 10.68
N ILE A 73 9.36 -32.42 10.42
CA ILE A 73 10.36 -33.34 9.84
C ILE A 73 10.68 -33.02 8.38
N GLU A 74 9.86 -32.21 7.72
CA GLU A 74 10.10 -31.78 6.35
C GLU A 74 10.82 -30.42 6.29
N TYR A 75 11.04 -29.74 7.41
CA TYR A 75 11.73 -28.46 7.40
C TYR A 75 13.16 -28.59 6.88
N ASN A 76 13.48 -27.67 5.98
CA ASN A 76 14.82 -27.37 5.53
C ASN A 76 15.09 -25.88 5.78
N LYS A 77 16.34 -25.44 5.62
CA LYS A 77 16.73 -24.07 5.95
C LYS A 77 15.98 -23.00 5.14
N SER A 78 15.72 -23.26 3.86
CA SER A 78 14.95 -22.33 3.01
C SER A 78 13.50 -22.23 3.46
N ALA A 79 12.89 -23.36 3.83
CA ALA A 79 11.54 -23.39 4.36
C ALA A 79 11.41 -22.65 5.70
N THR A 80 12.35 -22.82 6.64
CA THR A 80 12.29 -22.12 7.93
C THR A 80 12.50 -20.62 7.81
N LEU A 81 13.34 -20.15 6.87
CA LEU A 81 13.48 -18.73 6.55
C LEU A 81 12.18 -18.13 5.99
N ASP A 82 11.50 -18.83 5.07
CA ASP A 82 10.24 -18.36 4.48
C ASP A 82 9.09 -18.39 5.51
N ILE A 83 9.04 -19.42 6.38
CA ILE A 83 8.06 -19.48 7.47
C ILE A 83 8.32 -18.39 8.51
N GLU A 84 9.58 -18.13 8.88
CA GLU A 84 9.96 -17.02 9.77
C GLU A 84 9.49 -15.68 9.18
N SER A 85 9.81 -15.42 7.91
CA SER A 85 9.43 -14.20 7.20
C SER A 85 7.91 -14.02 7.17
N GLN A 86 7.16 -15.08 6.86
CA GLN A 86 5.70 -15.04 6.88
C GLN A 86 5.17 -14.77 8.30
N LEU A 87 5.64 -15.48 9.33
CA LEU A 87 5.21 -15.24 10.71
C LEU A 87 5.47 -13.79 11.14
N ILE A 88 6.65 -13.24 10.83
CA ILE A 88 7.00 -11.84 11.08
C ILE A 88 5.98 -10.91 10.42
N GLN A 89 5.68 -11.13 9.14
CA GLN A 89 4.74 -10.31 8.39
C GLN A 89 3.34 -10.37 8.97
N TYR A 90 2.78 -11.56 9.19
CA TYR A 90 1.40 -11.72 9.66
C TYR A 90 1.21 -11.29 11.12
N ILE A 91 2.13 -11.66 12.02
CA ILE A 91 2.06 -11.25 13.44
C ILE A 91 2.21 -9.74 13.59
N SER A 92 3.07 -9.09 12.79
CA SER A 92 3.20 -7.63 12.81
C SER A 92 1.89 -6.91 12.47
N ALA A 93 1.07 -7.52 11.61
CA ALA A 93 -0.18 -6.94 11.12
C ALA A 93 -1.39 -7.30 11.98
N GLU A 94 -1.34 -8.40 12.73
CA GLU A 94 -2.37 -8.79 13.71
C GLU A 94 -2.57 -7.68 14.77
N ASN A 95 -1.47 -6.99 15.10
CA ASN A 95 -1.43 -5.82 15.99
C ASN A 95 -1.72 -6.11 17.47
N SER A 96 -1.54 -7.36 17.89
CA SER A 96 -1.66 -7.77 19.30
C SER A 96 -0.36 -7.56 20.10
N PHE A 97 0.79 -7.43 19.42
CA PHE A 97 2.11 -7.40 20.04
C PHE A 97 3.03 -6.37 19.38
N LYS A 98 4.02 -5.88 20.12
CA LYS A 98 5.15 -5.11 19.61
C LYS A 98 6.25 -6.08 19.14
N LEU A 99 6.43 -6.17 17.83
CA LEU A 99 7.43 -7.04 17.22
C LEU A 99 8.85 -6.48 17.40
N GLN A 100 9.77 -7.31 17.90
CA GLN A 100 11.18 -6.94 18.16
C GLN A 100 12.14 -7.27 17.00
N ASN A 101 11.64 -7.89 15.92
CA ASN A 101 12.46 -8.25 14.77
C ASN A 101 13.04 -7.01 14.05
N LYS A 102 14.26 -7.18 13.52
CA LYS A 102 14.86 -6.29 12.52
C LYS A 102 14.43 -6.71 11.12
N ASN A 103 14.61 -5.83 10.15
CA ASN A 103 14.31 -6.12 8.73
C ASN A 103 15.44 -6.83 7.99
N ASP A 104 16.57 -7.09 8.65
CA ASP A 104 17.72 -7.73 8.02
C ASP A 104 17.34 -9.11 7.46
N GLY A 105 17.42 -9.27 6.14
CA GLY A 105 17.13 -10.54 5.47
C GLY A 105 15.67 -10.78 5.11
N LEU A 106 14.74 -9.83 5.33
CA LEU A 106 13.34 -9.95 4.89
C LEU A 106 13.21 -9.74 3.37
N LYS A 107 13.58 -10.78 2.63
CA LYS A 107 13.49 -10.85 1.16
C LYS A 107 12.61 -12.04 0.76
N ASP A 108 11.90 -11.92 -0.35
CA ASP A 108 11.22 -13.06 -0.95
C ASP A 108 12.24 -14.08 -1.44
N HIS A 109 12.02 -15.34 -1.08
CA HIS A 109 12.89 -16.47 -1.44
C HIS A 109 12.12 -17.46 -2.31
N HIS A 110 12.63 -17.75 -3.51
CA HIS A 110 12.21 -18.91 -4.29
C HIS A 110 13.07 -20.10 -3.92
N TYR A 111 12.44 -21.24 -3.63
CA TYR A 111 13.13 -22.49 -3.30
C TYR A 111 12.26 -23.69 -3.67
N TYR A 112 12.90 -24.85 -3.74
CA TYR A 112 12.25 -26.11 -4.07
C TYR A 112 11.06 -26.40 -3.15
N ASP A 113 9.94 -26.82 -3.73
CA ASP A 113 8.69 -27.16 -3.02
C ASP A 113 8.05 -26.02 -2.19
N ARG A 114 8.33 -24.75 -2.49
CA ARG A 114 7.77 -23.61 -1.73
C ARG A 114 6.24 -23.65 -1.60
N GLU A 115 5.49 -24.04 -2.62
CA GLU A 115 4.02 -24.11 -2.58
C GLU A 115 3.51 -25.02 -1.47
N LYS A 116 4.21 -26.14 -1.21
CA LYS A 116 3.93 -27.05 -0.10
C LYS A 116 4.04 -26.33 1.25
N TYR A 117 5.06 -25.50 1.44
CA TYR A 117 5.26 -24.77 2.70
C TYR A 117 4.31 -23.58 2.86
N ILE A 118 3.86 -22.97 1.76
CA ILE A 118 2.77 -21.99 1.79
C ILE A 118 1.48 -22.65 2.32
N ALA A 119 1.12 -23.83 1.80
CA ALA A 119 -0.04 -24.57 2.32
C ALA A 119 0.13 -24.95 3.80
N LYS A 120 1.33 -25.39 4.20
CA LYS A 120 1.64 -25.65 5.61
C LYS A 120 1.53 -24.41 6.49
N PHE A 121 1.90 -23.24 6.01
CA PHE A 121 1.81 -22.00 6.78
C PHE A 121 0.36 -21.71 7.21
N GLU A 122 -0.63 -22.02 6.36
CA GLU A 122 -2.04 -21.87 6.72
C GLU A 122 -2.46 -22.80 7.86
N GLU A 123 -1.90 -24.02 7.92
CA GLU A 123 -2.11 -24.96 9.03
C GLU A 123 -1.41 -24.49 10.31
N ILE A 124 -0.16 -24.02 10.19
CA ILE A 124 0.60 -23.44 11.31
C ILE A 124 -0.19 -22.30 11.94
N TRP A 125 -0.74 -21.39 11.12
CA TRP A 125 -1.51 -20.25 11.63
C TRP A 125 -2.76 -20.68 12.41
N LYS A 126 -3.47 -21.72 11.95
CA LYS A 126 -4.62 -22.27 12.66
C LYS A 126 -4.23 -22.83 14.03
N GLU A 127 -3.11 -23.53 14.12
CA GLU A 127 -2.59 -24.02 15.40
C GLU A 127 -2.15 -22.85 16.32
N LEU A 128 -1.54 -21.78 15.78
CA LEU A 128 -1.20 -20.59 16.59
C LEU A 128 -2.44 -19.91 17.20
N ILE A 129 -3.58 -19.90 16.49
CA ILE A 129 -4.86 -19.40 17.03
C ILE A 129 -5.36 -20.32 18.16
N LYS A 130 -5.31 -21.63 17.93
CA LYS A 130 -5.76 -22.65 18.90
C LYS A 130 -4.95 -22.60 20.20
N GLU A 131 -3.64 -22.43 20.09
CA GLU A 131 -2.71 -22.22 21.22
C GLU A 131 -2.79 -20.80 21.82
N LYS A 132 -3.71 -19.94 21.33
CA LYS A 132 -3.92 -18.55 21.79
C LYS A 132 -2.64 -17.70 21.73
N ILE A 133 -1.77 -18.00 20.77
CA ILE A 133 -0.57 -17.21 20.47
C ILE A 133 -0.99 -15.96 19.69
N VAL A 134 -1.85 -16.12 18.69
CA VAL A 134 -2.49 -15.05 17.91
C VAL A 134 -4.02 -15.15 18.02
N LYS A 135 -4.75 -14.10 17.61
CA LYS A 135 -6.21 -14.02 17.72
C LYS A 135 -6.96 -13.98 16.39
N LYS A 136 -6.36 -13.39 15.36
CA LYS A 136 -7.01 -13.13 14.07
C LYS A 136 -6.70 -14.19 13.04
N ASP A 137 -7.65 -14.47 12.16
CA ASP A 137 -7.42 -15.36 11.01
C ASP A 137 -6.61 -14.68 9.91
N LEU A 138 -6.04 -15.49 9.00
CA LEU A 138 -5.21 -14.99 7.91
C LEU A 138 -5.97 -14.06 6.96
N ASN A 139 -7.26 -14.30 6.70
CA ASN A 139 -8.03 -13.49 5.77
C ASN A 139 -8.34 -12.12 6.35
N GLU A 140 -8.69 -12.05 7.64
CA GLU A 140 -8.83 -10.78 8.38
C GLU A 140 -7.53 -9.96 8.29
N ILE A 141 -6.37 -10.60 8.50
CA ILE A 141 -5.07 -9.93 8.43
C ILE A 141 -4.74 -9.48 7.01
N LYS A 142 -4.90 -10.35 5.99
CA LYS A 142 -4.63 -10.02 4.58
C LYS A 142 -5.45 -8.81 4.10
N ASN A 143 -6.69 -8.71 4.58
CA ASN A 143 -7.59 -7.61 4.26
C ASN A 143 -7.24 -6.32 5.02
N SER A 144 -6.44 -6.40 6.08
CA SER A 144 -6.07 -5.23 6.88
C SER A 144 -5.04 -4.33 6.19
N ASP A 145 -5.26 -3.02 6.34
CA ASP A 145 -4.31 -1.97 6.00
C ASP A 145 -2.94 -2.16 6.70
N LEU A 146 -2.93 -2.71 7.92
CA LEU A 146 -1.71 -2.95 8.68
C LEU A 146 -0.81 -3.99 8.00
N PHE A 147 -1.39 -5.00 7.36
CA PHE A 147 -0.64 -6.01 6.60
C PHE A 147 -0.11 -5.45 5.29
N LYS A 148 -0.93 -4.69 4.56
CA LYS A 148 -0.56 -4.14 3.25
C LYS A 148 0.64 -3.19 3.33
N TYR A 149 0.68 -2.35 4.36
CA TYR A 149 1.70 -1.32 4.57
C TYR A 149 2.71 -1.66 5.67
N SER A 150 2.79 -2.92 6.08
CA SER A 150 3.75 -3.33 7.11
C SER A 150 5.19 -3.15 6.59
N PRO A 151 6.07 -2.48 7.35
CA PRO A 151 7.51 -2.45 7.10
C PRO A 151 8.17 -3.83 7.12
N TYR A 152 7.49 -4.85 7.64
CA TYR A 152 7.97 -6.23 7.72
C TYR A 152 7.61 -7.09 6.50
N LYS A 153 6.98 -6.49 5.49
CA LYS A 153 6.70 -7.18 4.25
C LYS A 153 8.01 -7.47 3.52
N ALA A 154 8.19 -8.73 3.11
CA ALA A 154 9.35 -9.14 2.33
C ALA A 154 9.38 -8.37 1.00
N LEU A 155 10.57 -7.91 0.63
CA LEU A 155 10.79 -7.26 -0.65
C LEU A 155 11.13 -8.28 -1.72
N ASN A 156 10.64 -8.06 -2.93
CA ASN A 156 11.12 -8.78 -4.11
C ASN A 156 12.54 -8.29 -4.49
N THR A 157 13.12 -8.88 -5.54
CA THR A 157 14.50 -8.59 -5.94
C THR A 157 14.70 -7.13 -6.37
N ASP A 158 13.84 -6.55 -7.22
CA ASP A 158 14.00 -5.18 -7.69
C ASP A 158 13.83 -4.15 -6.56
N GLN A 159 12.85 -4.36 -5.67
CA GLN A 159 12.68 -3.52 -4.49
C GLN A 159 13.89 -3.59 -3.56
N TYR A 160 14.40 -4.80 -3.29
CA TYR A 160 15.53 -5.00 -2.38
C TYR A 160 16.82 -4.35 -2.91
N GLU A 161 17.10 -4.46 -4.21
CA GLU A 161 18.26 -3.84 -4.85
C GLU A 161 18.21 -2.31 -4.73
N ILE A 162 17.06 -1.70 -4.99
CA ILE A 162 16.85 -0.25 -4.85
C ILE A 162 17.06 0.21 -3.41
N VAL A 163 16.46 -0.50 -2.44
CA VAL A 163 16.62 -0.20 -1.01
C VAL A 163 18.08 -0.32 -0.58
N SER A 164 18.78 -1.35 -1.06
CA SER A 164 20.18 -1.59 -0.72
C SER A 164 21.10 -0.50 -1.28
N ASP A 165 20.92 -0.09 -2.53
CA ASP A 165 21.70 0.98 -3.14
C ASP A 165 21.44 2.33 -2.46
N ILE A 166 20.17 2.70 -2.23
CA ILE A 166 19.82 3.93 -1.50
C ILE A 166 20.43 3.92 -0.09
N TYR A 167 20.38 2.79 0.61
CA TYR A 167 21.01 2.65 1.92
C TYR A 167 22.51 2.92 1.88
N GLU A 168 23.24 2.32 0.93
CA GLU A 168 24.68 2.55 0.79
C GLU A 168 24.99 4.01 0.47
N GLN A 169 24.19 4.69 -0.36
CA GLN A 169 24.38 6.13 -0.61
C GLN A 169 24.18 6.97 0.66
N ILE A 170 23.14 6.68 1.45
CA ILE A 170 22.89 7.36 2.74
C ILE A 170 24.05 7.12 3.71
N LYS A 171 24.55 5.89 3.78
CA LYS A 171 25.67 5.50 4.63
C LYS A 171 26.98 6.22 4.26
N LEU A 172 27.20 6.46 2.97
CA LEU A 172 28.33 7.24 2.47
C LEU A 172 28.20 8.75 2.74
N GLY A 173 27.04 9.21 3.23
CA GLY A 173 26.78 10.63 3.49
C GLY A 173 26.45 11.43 2.23
N ASN A 174 26.06 10.77 1.15
CA ASN A 174 25.69 11.44 -0.10
C ASN A 174 24.32 12.11 0.05
N ASN A 175 24.29 13.43 -0.18
CA ASN A 175 23.04 14.19 -0.29
C ASN A 175 22.49 14.09 -1.71
N GLY A 176 21.17 14.22 -1.86
CA GLY A 176 20.54 14.26 -3.18
C GLY A 176 19.13 13.70 -3.21
N THR A 177 18.59 13.67 -4.42
CA THR A 177 17.23 13.18 -4.69
C THR A 177 17.27 11.83 -5.40
N TYR A 178 16.49 10.88 -4.87
CA TYR A 178 16.26 9.56 -5.43
C TYR A 178 14.80 9.45 -5.85
N ILE A 179 14.52 9.20 -7.13
CA ILE A 179 13.16 9.05 -7.66
C ILE A 179 12.91 7.57 -7.91
N ILE A 180 12.01 6.96 -7.15
CA ILE A 180 11.58 5.57 -7.36
C ILE A 180 10.30 5.60 -8.17
N LYS A 181 10.40 5.33 -9.46
CA LYS A 181 9.26 5.22 -10.37
C LYS A 181 8.65 3.82 -10.25
N GLY A 182 7.34 3.74 -10.37
CA GLY A 182 6.69 2.44 -10.46
C GLY A 182 5.21 2.59 -10.75
N GLU A 183 4.67 1.59 -11.43
CA GLU A 183 3.25 1.54 -11.74
C GLU A 183 2.38 1.23 -10.50
N PRO A 184 1.05 1.28 -10.60
CA PRO A 184 0.17 0.96 -9.49
C PRO A 184 0.34 -0.50 -9.08
N GLY A 185 0.75 -0.76 -7.83
CA GLY A 185 0.84 -2.12 -7.27
C GLY A 185 2.26 -2.71 -7.27
N THR A 186 3.24 -1.98 -7.77
CA THR A 186 4.67 -2.37 -7.73
C THR A 186 5.31 -2.26 -6.34
N GLY A 187 4.52 -1.95 -5.30
CA GLY A 187 4.98 -1.93 -3.91
C GLY A 187 5.71 -0.65 -3.45
N LYS A 188 5.53 0.48 -4.14
CA LYS A 188 6.07 1.80 -3.74
C LYS A 188 5.93 2.07 -2.23
N SER A 189 4.69 2.11 -1.72
CA SER A 189 4.43 2.38 -0.30
C SER A 189 5.08 1.36 0.65
N VAL A 190 5.25 0.11 0.22
CA VAL A 190 5.95 -0.94 0.98
C VAL A 190 7.44 -0.60 1.08
N VAL A 191 8.08 -0.26 -0.05
CA VAL A 191 9.47 0.19 -0.11
C VAL A 191 9.73 1.37 0.82
N ALA A 192 8.83 2.37 0.81
CA ALA A 192 8.94 3.53 1.70
C ALA A 192 8.97 3.12 3.18
N SER A 193 8.02 2.28 3.60
CA SER A 193 7.88 1.84 4.99
C SER A 193 9.03 0.93 5.43
N TYR A 194 9.44 0.00 4.55
CA TYR A 194 10.55 -0.92 4.76
C TYR A 194 11.85 -0.15 4.93
N LEU A 195 12.16 0.80 4.03
CA LEU A 195 13.40 1.56 4.08
C LEU A 195 13.53 2.35 5.38
N ILE A 196 12.44 2.95 5.88
CA ILE A 196 12.46 3.67 7.16
C ILE A 196 12.81 2.72 8.31
N LYS A 197 12.14 1.57 8.36
CA LYS A 197 12.43 0.57 9.41
C LYS A 197 13.85 0.01 9.29
N TYR A 198 14.31 -0.21 8.06
CA TYR A 198 15.66 -0.68 7.78
C TYR A 198 16.71 0.33 8.29
N LEU A 199 16.59 1.61 7.94
CA LEU A 199 17.45 2.68 8.45
C LEU A 199 17.38 2.81 9.97
N LYS A 200 16.18 2.71 10.57
CA LYS A 200 16.02 2.75 12.03
C LYS A 200 16.60 1.52 12.75
N GLY A 201 16.81 0.41 12.05
CA GLY A 201 17.41 -0.81 12.59
C GLY A 201 18.95 -0.88 12.54
N LYS A 202 19.58 0.04 11.81
CA LYS A 202 21.04 0.11 11.60
C LYS A 202 21.69 1.14 12.52
N GLU A 203 22.81 0.79 13.14
CA GLU A 203 23.49 1.63 14.12
C GLU A 203 23.96 2.96 13.52
N GLU A 204 24.38 2.94 12.26
CA GLU A 204 24.92 4.07 11.52
C GLU A 204 23.86 5.10 11.13
N THR A 205 22.58 4.68 11.02
CA THR A 205 21.50 5.53 10.49
C THR A 205 20.31 5.69 11.44
N LYS A 206 20.26 4.97 12.57
CA LYS A 206 19.14 5.02 13.54
C LYS A 206 18.84 6.42 14.07
N ASN A 207 19.85 7.29 14.17
CA ASN A 207 19.72 8.64 14.71
C ASN A 207 19.28 9.68 13.67
N LEU A 208 19.23 9.34 12.37
CA LEU A 208 18.79 10.27 11.33
C LEU A 208 17.33 10.70 11.55
N LYS A 209 17.05 11.98 11.35
CA LYS A 209 15.68 12.50 11.42
C LYS A 209 14.96 12.29 10.09
N ILE A 210 14.06 11.31 10.08
CA ILE A 210 13.33 10.86 8.89
C ILE A 210 11.86 11.31 8.98
N GLY A 211 11.34 11.90 7.90
CA GLY A 211 9.91 12.18 7.72
C GLY A 211 9.32 11.41 6.54
N LEU A 212 8.22 10.68 6.77
CA LEU A 212 7.39 10.08 5.72
C LEU A 212 6.25 11.04 5.39
N VAL A 213 6.32 11.69 4.24
CA VAL A 213 5.28 12.59 3.74
C VAL A 213 4.27 11.77 2.96
N VAL A 214 3.02 11.81 3.40
CA VAL A 214 1.89 11.16 2.72
C VAL A 214 0.83 12.22 2.43
N PRO A 215 0.69 12.68 1.17
CA PRO A 215 -0.29 13.70 0.79
C PRO A 215 -1.74 13.31 1.10
N MET A 216 -2.05 12.01 1.01
CA MET A 216 -3.40 11.48 1.17
C MET A 216 -3.74 11.23 2.64
N ALA A 217 -4.81 11.88 3.14
CA ALA A 217 -5.16 11.81 4.57
C ALA A 217 -5.50 10.39 5.05
N SER A 218 -6.19 9.58 4.24
CA SER A 218 -6.56 8.20 4.59
C SER A 218 -5.32 7.32 4.77
N LEU A 219 -4.49 7.22 3.73
CA LEU A 219 -3.24 6.46 3.76
C LEU A 219 -2.28 6.96 4.85
N ARG A 220 -2.22 8.28 5.08
CA ARG A 220 -1.44 8.87 6.18
C ARG A 220 -1.92 8.38 7.54
N SER A 221 -3.23 8.28 7.76
CA SER A 221 -3.79 7.77 9.02
C SER A 221 -3.44 6.30 9.23
N THR A 222 -3.44 5.51 8.15
CA THR A 222 -3.02 4.11 8.14
C THR A 222 -1.55 3.96 8.51
N PHE A 223 -0.64 4.68 7.85
CA PHE A 223 0.78 4.67 8.20
C PHE A 223 1.04 5.10 9.64
N LYS A 224 0.30 6.09 10.17
CA LYS A 224 0.40 6.48 11.58
C LYS A 224 0.04 5.33 12.53
N LYS A 225 -0.99 4.54 12.20
CA LYS A 225 -1.38 3.35 12.99
C LYS A 225 -0.28 2.29 12.90
N VAL A 226 0.21 1.98 11.70
CA VAL A 226 1.31 1.01 11.49
C VAL A 226 2.55 1.40 12.30
N PHE A 227 3.03 2.64 12.17
CA PHE A 227 4.26 3.09 12.81
C PHE A 227 4.15 3.17 14.34
N LYS A 228 2.94 3.30 14.89
CA LYS A 228 2.72 3.35 16.34
C LYS A 228 3.08 2.02 17.02
N ASN A 229 2.89 0.90 16.34
CA ASN A 229 2.98 -0.43 16.93
C ASN A 229 4.30 -1.15 16.61
N ILE A 230 5.22 -0.45 15.94
CA ILE A 230 6.50 -1.01 15.50
C ILE A 230 7.63 -0.36 16.30
N ASP A 231 8.45 -1.19 16.91
CA ASP A 231 9.58 -0.74 17.71
C ASP A 231 10.56 0.12 16.88
N GLY A 232 11.02 1.23 17.45
CA GLY A 232 11.89 2.21 16.78
C GLY A 232 11.18 3.17 15.81
N LEU A 233 9.89 2.99 15.52
CA LEU A 233 9.09 3.90 14.70
C LEU A 233 8.15 4.75 15.58
N LYS A 234 7.73 5.90 15.06
CA LYS A 234 6.79 6.81 15.74
C LYS A 234 5.75 7.32 14.76
N SER A 235 4.50 7.43 15.21
CA SER A 235 3.42 8.03 14.41
C SER A 235 3.72 9.47 13.98
N SER A 236 4.55 10.21 14.74
CA SER A 236 5.00 11.57 14.40
C SER A 236 5.97 11.63 13.22
N MET A 237 6.57 10.51 12.80
CA MET A 237 7.38 10.44 11.58
C MET A 237 6.51 10.54 10.32
N VAL A 238 5.23 10.15 10.41
CA VAL A 238 4.30 10.17 9.29
C VAL A 238 3.53 11.49 9.29
N ILE A 239 3.76 12.30 8.26
CA ILE A 239 3.33 13.70 8.19
C ILE A 239 2.61 14.00 6.87
N GLY A 240 1.80 15.05 6.85
CA GLY A 240 1.31 15.60 5.58
C GLY A 240 2.27 16.65 5.01
N PRO A 241 2.09 17.08 3.76
CA PRO A 241 2.95 18.09 3.14
C PRO A 241 3.01 19.41 3.93
N ASN A 242 1.86 19.92 4.41
CA ASN A 242 1.81 21.15 5.21
C ASN A 242 2.46 21.01 6.60
N ASP A 243 2.71 19.79 7.08
CA ASP A 243 3.37 19.57 8.36
C ASP A 243 4.90 19.69 8.25
N LEU A 244 5.47 19.66 7.03
CA LEU A 244 6.91 19.74 6.79
C LEU A 244 7.54 20.98 7.43
N ALA A 245 6.93 22.15 7.19
CA ALA A 245 7.42 23.44 7.65
C ALA A 245 7.23 23.67 9.16
N LYS A 246 6.57 22.77 9.90
CA LYS A 246 6.41 22.91 11.36
C LYS A 246 7.75 22.83 12.09
N ASN A 247 8.68 22.02 11.58
CA ASN A 247 10.00 21.85 12.18
C ASN A 247 11.05 22.86 11.67
N TYR A 248 10.69 23.71 10.70
CA TYR A 248 11.57 24.76 10.20
C TYR A 248 11.65 25.93 11.21
N ASN A 249 12.87 26.42 11.41
CA ASN A 249 13.14 27.72 12.02
C ASN A 249 14.42 28.33 11.40
N VAL A 250 14.66 29.62 11.65
CA VAL A 250 15.77 30.37 11.04
C VAL A 250 17.15 29.77 11.37
N ASN A 251 17.29 29.13 12.53
CA ASN A 251 18.52 28.46 12.99
C ASN A 251 18.63 27.00 12.52
N ASN A 252 17.56 26.43 11.98
CA ASN A 252 17.50 25.06 11.46
C ASN A 252 16.64 25.02 10.18
N LYS A 253 17.23 25.51 9.08
CA LYS A 253 16.56 25.64 7.79
C LYS A 253 16.30 24.29 7.12
N VAL A 254 17.11 23.27 7.42
CA VAL A 254 17.01 21.90 6.87
C VAL A 254 16.72 20.92 8.02
N PRO A 255 15.47 20.86 8.50
CA PRO A 255 15.16 20.18 9.75
C PRO A 255 15.10 18.65 9.65
N TYR A 256 15.23 18.06 8.46
CA TYR A 256 15.23 16.61 8.25
C TYR A 256 16.52 16.17 7.57
N ASP A 257 17.04 15.01 7.98
CA ASP A 257 18.12 14.37 7.25
C ASP A 257 17.57 13.68 5.99
N ILE A 258 16.41 13.01 6.12
CA ILE A 258 15.74 12.29 5.04
C ILE A 258 14.26 12.64 5.01
N ILE A 259 13.74 13.02 3.84
CA ILE A 259 12.31 13.01 3.56
C ILE A 259 12.01 11.92 2.53
N ILE A 260 11.06 11.06 2.85
CA ILE A 260 10.47 10.10 1.93
C ILE A 260 9.07 10.56 1.60
N VAL A 261 8.73 10.69 0.32
CA VAL A 261 7.40 11.12 -0.12
C VAL A 261 6.72 9.97 -0.85
N ASP A 262 5.68 9.40 -0.23
CA ASP A 262 4.81 8.45 -0.91
C ASP A 262 3.81 9.18 -1.81
N GLU A 263 3.50 8.60 -2.96
CA GLU A 263 2.66 9.23 -4.01
C GLU A 263 3.08 10.68 -4.30
N SER A 264 4.37 10.89 -4.57
CA SER A 264 4.97 12.23 -4.72
C SER A 264 4.33 13.08 -5.81
N HIS A 265 3.73 12.45 -6.83
CA HIS A 265 2.92 13.12 -7.85
C HIS A 265 1.69 13.85 -7.27
N ARG A 266 1.24 13.50 -6.05
CA ARG A 266 0.11 14.12 -5.32
C ARG A 266 0.52 15.31 -4.45
N LEU A 267 1.81 15.64 -4.40
CA LEU A 267 2.26 16.91 -3.86
C LEU A 267 1.59 18.04 -4.63
N GLN A 268 1.23 19.11 -3.92
CA GLN A 268 0.40 20.16 -4.50
C GLN A 268 1.23 21.29 -5.10
N LYS A 269 0.77 21.84 -6.22
CA LYS A 269 1.05 23.21 -6.63
C LYS A 269 -0.07 24.14 -6.18
N ARG A 270 0.16 25.46 -6.23
CA ARG A 270 -0.80 26.48 -5.78
C ARG A 270 -2.00 26.67 -6.74
N LYS A 271 -2.71 25.61 -7.08
CA LYS A 271 -3.87 25.60 -7.99
C LYS A 271 -4.98 24.71 -7.41
N ASN A 272 -6.22 25.22 -7.34
CA ASN A 272 -7.42 24.53 -6.81
C ASN A 272 -7.25 23.84 -5.45
N ILE A 273 -6.41 24.38 -4.58
CA ILE A 273 -6.20 23.85 -3.23
C ILE A 273 -7.25 24.38 -2.24
N THR A 274 -7.51 23.65 -1.17
CA THR A 274 -8.52 24.04 -0.16
C THR A 274 -8.06 25.23 0.70
N ASN A 275 -6.77 25.29 1.05
CA ASN A 275 -6.26 26.24 2.04
C ASN A 275 -5.07 27.03 1.48
N TYR A 276 -5.38 28.03 0.64
CA TYR A 276 -4.38 28.92 0.04
C TYR A 276 -3.57 29.69 1.08
N LYS A 277 -4.20 30.15 2.16
CA LYS A 277 -3.50 30.91 3.20
C LYS A 277 -2.39 30.08 3.86
N ALA A 278 -2.71 28.88 4.34
CA ALA A 278 -1.70 28.02 4.97
C ALA A 278 -0.56 27.67 4.00
N TYR A 279 -0.86 27.54 2.71
CA TYR A 279 0.13 27.31 1.67
C TYR A 279 1.05 28.53 1.48
N ASP A 280 0.47 29.73 1.39
CA ASP A 280 1.18 31.00 1.24
C ASP A 280 2.03 31.35 2.46
N ASP A 281 1.53 31.04 3.66
CA ASP A 281 2.26 31.21 4.91
C ASP A 281 3.52 30.33 4.93
N VAL A 282 3.43 29.09 4.42
CA VAL A 282 4.59 28.19 4.29
C VAL A 282 5.58 28.72 3.26
N ASN A 283 5.13 29.08 2.05
CA ASN A 283 6.01 29.67 1.03
C ASN A 283 6.74 30.90 1.59
N SER A 284 6.01 31.80 2.25
CA SER A 284 6.58 33.00 2.87
C SER A 284 7.58 32.66 3.97
N LYS A 285 7.28 31.69 4.84
CA LYS A 285 8.16 31.20 5.91
C LYS A 285 9.47 30.60 5.38
N LEU A 286 9.42 29.95 4.22
CA LEU A 286 10.58 29.36 3.55
C LEU A 286 11.33 30.34 2.63
N GLY A 287 10.82 31.56 2.43
CA GLY A 287 11.39 32.52 1.49
C GLY A 287 11.20 32.14 0.03
N LEU A 288 10.18 31.33 -0.27
CA LEU A 288 9.85 30.83 -1.61
C LEU A 288 8.83 31.74 -2.31
N SER A 289 8.76 31.64 -3.64
CA SER A 289 7.75 32.37 -4.41
C SER A 289 6.34 31.82 -4.14
N LYS A 290 5.30 32.60 -4.43
CA LYS A 290 3.91 32.11 -4.27
C LYS A 290 3.63 30.89 -5.14
N ASP A 291 4.25 30.79 -6.31
CA ASP A 291 4.02 29.69 -7.25
C ASP A 291 4.84 28.44 -6.93
N SER A 292 5.74 28.50 -5.93
CA SER A 292 6.46 27.33 -5.44
C SER A 292 5.51 26.22 -4.98
N THR A 293 5.92 24.99 -5.28
CA THR A 293 5.21 23.73 -5.08
C THR A 293 5.56 23.10 -3.73
N GLN A 294 4.76 22.12 -3.29
CA GLN A 294 5.14 21.29 -2.15
C GLN A 294 6.37 20.40 -2.44
N LEU A 295 6.70 20.17 -3.71
CA LEU A 295 7.96 19.52 -4.10
C LEU A 295 9.14 20.43 -3.72
N ASP A 296 9.05 21.74 -3.95
CA ASP A 296 10.06 22.70 -3.52
C ASP A 296 10.24 22.68 -1.99
N TRP A 297 9.16 22.50 -1.23
CA TRP A 297 9.25 22.37 0.22
C TRP A 297 10.06 21.15 0.64
N VAL A 298 9.83 20.01 -0.02
CA VAL A 298 10.56 18.76 0.25
C VAL A 298 12.05 18.94 -0.04
N LEU A 299 12.39 19.55 -1.17
CA LEU A 299 13.77 19.82 -1.59
C LEU A 299 14.48 20.78 -0.62
N ASN A 300 13.80 21.82 -0.13
CA ASN A 300 14.41 22.82 0.76
C ASN A 300 14.52 22.36 2.23
N LEU A 301 13.69 21.42 2.67
CA LEU A 301 13.59 21.02 4.09
C LEU A 301 14.32 19.73 4.44
N SER A 302 15.05 19.13 3.49
CA SER A 302 15.82 17.91 3.73
C SER A 302 17.16 17.86 3.01
N LYS A 303 18.08 17.03 3.50
CA LYS A 303 19.36 16.75 2.84
C LYS A 303 19.22 15.67 1.76
N ILE A 304 18.40 14.66 2.03
CA ILE A 304 18.13 13.52 1.15
C ILE A 304 16.62 13.43 0.89
N GLN A 305 16.23 13.32 -0.37
CA GLN A 305 14.85 13.15 -0.80
C GLN A 305 14.66 11.80 -1.48
N ILE A 306 13.62 11.06 -1.09
CA ILE A 306 13.23 9.80 -1.73
C ILE A 306 11.79 9.97 -2.19
N LEU A 307 11.61 10.12 -3.51
CA LEU A 307 10.32 10.44 -4.12
C LEU A 307 9.77 9.20 -4.80
N LEU A 308 8.70 8.63 -4.24
CA LEU A 308 7.99 7.52 -4.86
C LEU A 308 6.98 8.10 -5.85
N TYR A 309 7.19 7.84 -7.14
CA TYR A 309 6.55 8.59 -8.23
C TYR A 309 5.82 7.66 -9.20
N ASP A 310 4.69 8.15 -9.69
CA ASP A 310 3.85 7.50 -10.71
C ASP A 310 3.30 8.60 -11.61
N SER A 311 3.79 8.68 -12.85
CA SER A 311 3.41 9.75 -13.78
C SER A 311 1.98 9.63 -14.26
N ASN A 312 1.40 8.43 -14.21
CA ASN A 312 0.09 8.13 -14.79
C ASN A 312 -1.05 8.31 -13.78
N GLN A 313 -0.73 8.61 -12.51
CA GLN A 313 -1.69 8.80 -11.43
C GLN A 313 -1.93 10.26 -11.01
N SER A 314 -1.42 11.23 -11.77
CA SER A 314 -1.88 12.62 -11.67
C SER A 314 -3.31 12.73 -12.21
N ILE A 315 -4.23 13.20 -11.36
CA ILE A 315 -5.69 13.20 -11.65
C ILE A 315 -6.37 14.54 -11.39
N LYS A 316 -5.64 15.58 -10.99
CA LYS A 316 -6.23 16.91 -10.76
C LYS A 316 -5.23 18.05 -11.02
N PRO A 317 -5.71 19.26 -11.33
CA PRO A 317 -4.85 20.42 -11.55
C PRO A 317 -4.03 20.85 -10.34
N ALA A 318 -4.38 20.40 -9.13
CA ALA A 318 -3.61 20.72 -7.93
C ALA A 318 -2.33 19.88 -7.82
N ASP A 319 -2.23 18.75 -8.51
CA ASP A 319 -1.04 17.89 -8.49
C ASP A 319 0.16 18.63 -9.12
N VAL A 320 1.35 18.38 -8.59
CA VAL A 320 2.62 18.90 -9.14
C VAL A 320 2.85 18.33 -10.55
N ASN A 321 3.45 19.11 -11.43
CA ASN A 321 3.58 18.68 -12.82
C ASN A 321 4.71 17.66 -12.97
N GLN A 322 4.58 16.77 -13.96
CA GLN A 322 5.65 15.84 -14.33
C GLN A 322 6.97 16.56 -14.63
N ASN A 323 6.91 17.71 -15.32
CA ASN A 323 8.09 18.50 -15.66
C ASN A 323 8.83 19.05 -14.43
N ASP A 324 8.16 19.19 -13.28
CA ASP A 324 8.81 19.69 -12.07
C ASP A 324 9.74 18.63 -11.45
N PHE A 325 9.43 17.33 -11.62
CA PHE A 325 10.36 16.25 -11.27
C PHE A 325 11.54 16.15 -12.24
N ALA A 326 11.31 16.41 -13.53
CA ALA A 326 12.35 16.37 -14.56
C ALA A 326 13.40 17.48 -14.39
N LYS A 327 13.05 18.58 -13.72
CA LYS A 327 13.96 19.71 -13.42
C LYS A 327 14.88 19.44 -12.23
N ILE A 328 14.69 18.36 -11.48
CA ILE A 328 15.55 18.07 -10.33
C ILE A 328 16.90 17.59 -10.85
N GLU A 329 17.87 18.50 -10.89
CA GLU A 329 19.23 18.22 -11.33
C GLU A 329 19.87 17.12 -10.49
N SER A 330 20.63 16.23 -11.14
CA SER A 330 21.35 15.12 -10.50
C SER A 330 20.47 14.10 -9.74
N ALA A 331 19.14 14.10 -9.96
CA ALA A 331 18.27 13.08 -9.38
C ALA A 331 18.56 11.69 -9.93
N LYS A 332 18.86 10.74 -9.05
CA LYS A 332 19.05 9.33 -9.43
C LYS A 332 17.69 8.64 -9.50
N SER A 333 17.35 8.09 -10.66
CA SER A 333 16.07 7.40 -10.88
C SER A 333 16.21 5.89 -10.79
N TYR A 334 15.21 5.26 -10.17
CA TYR A 334 15.01 3.81 -10.14
C TYR A 334 13.62 3.47 -10.69
N GLU A 335 13.43 2.22 -11.10
CA GLU A 335 12.16 1.73 -11.62
C GLU A 335 11.80 0.40 -10.97
N LEU A 336 10.62 0.35 -10.36
CA LEU A 336 9.98 -0.87 -9.87
C LEU A 336 9.15 -1.48 -10.99
N LYS A 337 9.50 -2.72 -11.37
CA LYS A 337 8.93 -3.41 -12.53
C LYS A 337 7.98 -4.53 -12.13
N SER A 338 8.20 -5.11 -10.96
CA SER A 338 7.43 -6.26 -10.49
C SER A 338 6.05 -5.84 -10.00
N GLN A 339 5.00 -6.13 -10.75
CA GLN A 339 3.62 -5.98 -10.30
C GLN A 339 3.21 -7.11 -9.35
N MET A 340 2.66 -6.75 -8.18
CA MET A 340 2.25 -7.65 -7.11
C MET A 340 0.76 -7.56 -6.73
N ARG A 341 0.04 -6.50 -7.14
CA ARG A 341 -1.35 -6.25 -6.70
C ARG A 341 -2.37 -7.11 -7.46
N VAL A 342 -2.40 -6.94 -8.78
CA VAL A 342 -3.44 -7.51 -9.64
C VAL A 342 -3.04 -8.93 -10.03
N LYS A 343 -3.90 -9.93 -9.80
CA LYS A 343 -3.62 -11.33 -10.15
C LYS A 343 -3.52 -11.59 -11.66
N GLY A 344 -4.11 -10.71 -12.47
CA GLY A 344 -3.95 -10.69 -13.92
C GLY A 344 -2.62 -10.16 -14.43
N GLY A 345 -1.68 -9.83 -13.54
CA GLY A 345 -0.31 -9.44 -13.92
C GLY A 345 -0.24 -8.12 -14.69
N ASN A 346 0.86 -7.94 -15.41
CA ASN A 346 1.07 -6.79 -16.29
C ASN A 346 0.14 -6.85 -17.50
N GLU A 347 -0.24 -8.04 -17.93
CA GLU A 347 -1.16 -8.28 -19.05
C GLU A 347 -2.51 -7.60 -18.83
N TYR A 348 -3.03 -7.62 -17.59
CA TYR A 348 -4.25 -6.88 -17.25
C TYR A 348 -4.05 -5.36 -17.22
N LEU A 349 -2.90 -4.88 -16.74
CA LEU A 349 -2.60 -3.44 -16.74
C LEU A 349 -2.48 -2.90 -18.17
N ASP A 350 -1.80 -3.65 -19.04
CA ASP A 350 -1.66 -3.36 -20.46
C ASP A 350 -3.02 -3.39 -21.15
N PHE A 351 -3.87 -4.37 -20.83
CA PHE A 351 -5.25 -4.44 -21.31
C PHE A 351 -6.05 -3.18 -20.92
N VAL A 352 -6.03 -2.78 -19.65
CA VAL A 352 -6.73 -1.56 -19.19
C VAL A 352 -6.17 -0.32 -19.88
N THR A 353 -4.86 -0.25 -20.07
CA THR A 353 -4.22 0.87 -20.79
C THR A 353 -4.69 0.91 -22.24
N ASN A 354 -4.69 -0.23 -22.92
CA ASN A 354 -5.08 -0.37 -24.33
C ASN A 354 -6.58 -0.13 -24.58
N LEU A 355 -7.44 -0.34 -23.58
CA LEU A 355 -8.86 0.04 -23.66
C LEU A 355 -9.05 1.55 -23.89
N PHE A 356 -8.15 2.39 -23.40
CA PHE A 356 -8.23 3.85 -23.60
C PHE A 356 -7.25 4.38 -24.64
N ASP A 357 -6.14 3.68 -24.90
CA ASP A 357 -5.11 4.19 -25.81
C ASP A 357 -5.30 3.64 -27.24
N GLY A 358 -6.36 2.88 -27.48
CA GLY A 358 -6.71 2.33 -28.80
C GLY A 358 -5.84 1.15 -29.23
N GLY A 359 -5.09 0.55 -28.30
CA GLY A 359 -4.22 -0.60 -28.53
C GLY A 359 -4.96 -1.90 -28.83
N ARG A 360 -4.19 -2.96 -29.08
CA ARG A 360 -4.71 -4.34 -29.15
C ARG A 360 -5.04 -4.82 -27.74
N THR A 361 -6.19 -5.44 -27.60
CA THR A 361 -6.71 -5.99 -26.36
C THR A 361 -6.94 -7.49 -26.57
N GLU A 362 -6.37 -8.32 -25.71
CA GLU A 362 -6.50 -9.78 -25.77
C GLU A 362 -6.81 -10.29 -24.36
N PHE A 363 -8.03 -10.03 -23.88
CA PHE A 363 -8.40 -10.40 -22.52
C PHE A 363 -8.31 -11.92 -22.29
N ASP A 364 -8.62 -12.74 -23.30
CA ASP A 364 -8.56 -14.20 -23.25
C ASP A 364 -7.18 -14.77 -22.86
N LYS A 365 -6.10 -13.98 -22.99
CA LYS A 365 -4.75 -14.40 -22.59
C LYS A 365 -4.45 -14.14 -21.12
N ILE A 366 -5.27 -13.34 -20.44
CA ILE A 366 -5.08 -12.97 -19.05
C ILE A 366 -5.58 -14.12 -18.17
N LYS A 367 -4.64 -14.76 -17.47
CA LYS A 367 -4.95 -15.84 -16.54
C LYS A 367 -5.20 -15.29 -15.14
N ASN A 368 -5.96 -16.03 -14.34
CA ASN A 368 -6.15 -15.76 -12.91
C ASN A 368 -6.78 -14.40 -12.59
N TYR A 369 -7.56 -13.83 -13.49
CA TYR A 369 -8.27 -12.57 -13.27
C TYR A 369 -9.70 -12.62 -13.81
N ASP A 370 -10.64 -12.16 -13.00
CA ASP A 370 -12.07 -12.22 -13.31
C ASP A 370 -12.57 -10.84 -13.77
N PHE A 371 -12.76 -10.67 -15.08
CA PHE A 371 -13.23 -9.43 -15.68
C PHE A 371 -14.55 -9.64 -16.42
N LYS A 372 -15.51 -8.72 -16.23
CA LYS A 372 -16.81 -8.80 -16.89
C LYS A 372 -17.42 -7.43 -17.11
N ILE A 373 -18.00 -7.21 -18.29
CA ILE A 373 -18.82 -6.05 -18.60
C ILE A 373 -20.29 -6.45 -18.56
N TYR A 374 -21.10 -5.69 -17.82
CA TYR A 374 -22.52 -5.97 -17.60
C TYR A 374 -23.41 -5.06 -18.44
N ASP A 375 -24.53 -5.61 -18.92
CA ASP A 375 -25.59 -4.83 -19.55
C ASP A 375 -26.66 -4.37 -18.56
N ASN A 376 -26.84 -5.12 -17.48
CA ASN A 376 -27.86 -4.91 -16.46
C ASN A 376 -27.22 -4.45 -15.15
N PHE A 377 -27.65 -3.29 -14.63
CA PHE A 377 -27.07 -2.72 -13.41
C PHE A 377 -27.40 -3.52 -12.15
N SER A 378 -28.58 -4.15 -12.08
CA SER A 378 -29.00 -4.98 -10.95
C SER A 378 -28.11 -6.22 -10.81
N GLU A 379 -27.83 -6.91 -11.93
CA GLU A 379 -26.92 -8.06 -11.97
C GLU A 379 -25.49 -7.67 -11.57
N PHE A 380 -24.97 -6.58 -12.14
CA PHE A 380 -23.65 -6.03 -11.79
C PHE A 380 -23.53 -5.80 -10.27
N ARG A 381 -24.53 -5.18 -9.66
CA ARG A 381 -24.54 -4.92 -8.22
C ARG A 381 -24.65 -6.21 -7.40
N SER A 382 -25.53 -7.12 -7.81
CA SER A 382 -25.73 -8.41 -7.15
C SER A 382 -24.44 -9.23 -7.13
N ASP A 383 -23.72 -9.29 -8.25
CA ASP A 383 -22.49 -10.08 -8.37
C ASP A 383 -21.37 -9.49 -7.49
N ILE A 384 -21.21 -8.17 -7.42
CA ILE A 384 -20.26 -7.54 -6.48
C ILE A 384 -20.63 -7.82 -5.02
N MET A 385 -21.91 -7.77 -4.66
CA MET A 385 -22.36 -8.14 -3.31
C MET A 385 -22.10 -9.62 -3.01
N GLY A 386 -22.21 -10.50 -4.01
CA GLY A 386 -21.82 -11.91 -3.91
C GLY A 386 -20.32 -12.06 -3.63
N LYS A 387 -19.48 -11.34 -4.38
CA LYS A 387 -18.01 -11.33 -4.17
C LYS A 387 -17.60 -10.76 -2.81
N ASP A 388 -18.33 -9.79 -2.26
CA ASP A 388 -18.06 -9.30 -0.90
C ASP A 388 -18.36 -10.36 0.17
N LYS A 389 -19.40 -11.17 -0.01
CA LYS A 389 -19.68 -12.29 0.91
C LYS A 389 -18.61 -13.37 0.85
N GLU A 390 -18.05 -13.62 -0.33
CA GLU A 390 -17.05 -14.67 -0.57
C GLU A 390 -15.65 -14.24 -0.13
N PHE A 391 -15.22 -13.04 -0.51
CA PHE A 391 -13.84 -12.58 -0.33
C PHE A 391 -13.70 -11.39 0.64
N GLY A 392 -14.79 -10.70 0.99
CA GLY A 392 -14.75 -9.40 1.66
C GLY A 392 -14.13 -8.31 0.78
N LEU A 393 -14.11 -7.08 1.28
CA LEU A 393 -13.52 -5.90 0.62
C LEU A 393 -13.82 -5.78 -0.87
N SER A 394 -15.05 -6.10 -1.27
CA SER A 394 -15.53 -5.93 -2.63
C SER A 394 -16.47 -4.75 -2.69
N ARG A 395 -16.15 -3.73 -3.49
CA ARG A 395 -16.82 -2.41 -3.44
C ARG A 395 -17.16 -1.89 -4.83
N ILE A 396 -18.23 -1.11 -4.89
CA ILE A 396 -18.61 -0.37 -6.11
C ILE A 396 -18.03 1.04 -6.03
N VAL A 397 -17.40 1.47 -7.11
CA VAL A 397 -16.83 2.81 -7.28
C VAL A 397 -17.29 3.41 -8.61
N ALA A 398 -17.31 4.73 -8.69
CA ALA A 398 -17.71 5.44 -9.90
C ALA A 398 -16.82 6.66 -10.16
N GLY A 399 -16.88 7.15 -11.40
CA GLY A 399 -16.45 8.49 -11.76
C GLY A 399 -17.27 9.59 -11.07
N TYR A 400 -17.20 10.81 -11.61
CA TYR A 400 -17.88 12.01 -11.08
C TYR A 400 -19.02 12.51 -11.97
N ALA A 401 -19.63 11.60 -12.72
CA ALA A 401 -20.77 11.81 -13.64
C ALA A 401 -22.02 12.50 -13.08
N ARG A 402 -22.19 12.53 -11.76
CA ARG A 402 -23.43 12.96 -11.10
C ARG A 402 -23.15 13.83 -9.87
N PRO A 403 -24.00 14.83 -9.58
CA PRO A 403 -23.88 15.65 -8.38
C PRO A 403 -24.15 14.83 -7.12
N ARG A 404 -23.58 15.28 -6.00
CA ARG A 404 -23.80 14.67 -4.68
C ARG A 404 -24.96 15.35 -3.95
N ARG A 405 -26.20 14.99 -4.30
CA ARG A 405 -27.44 15.55 -3.73
C ARG A 405 -27.56 15.29 -2.23
N SER A 406 -27.05 14.16 -1.76
CA SER A 406 -27.05 13.77 -0.34
C SER A 406 -26.32 14.75 0.58
N LYS A 407 -25.42 15.58 0.01
CA LYS A 407 -24.70 16.61 0.74
C LYS A 407 -25.62 17.74 1.18
N ASP A 408 -26.60 18.09 0.35
CA ASP A 408 -27.52 19.20 0.59
C ASP A 408 -28.81 18.69 1.24
N ASN A 409 -29.29 17.50 0.84
CA ASN A 409 -30.42 16.82 1.45
C ASN A 409 -30.07 15.34 1.74
N PRO A 410 -29.84 14.95 3.01
CA PRO A 410 -29.43 13.59 3.38
C PRO A 410 -30.39 12.47 2.95
N ASN A 411 -31.64 12.78 2.61
CA ASN A 411 -32.63 11.82 2.14
C ASN A 411 -32.63 11.63 0.62
N GLU A 412 -31.86 12.43 -0.12
CA GLU A 412 -31.75 12.31 -1.58
C GLU A 412 -30.56 11.44 -2.00
N TYR A 413 -30.85 10.46 -2.84
CA TYR A 413 -29.84 9.57 -3.41
C TYR A 413 -28.98 10.30 -4.46
N ASP A 414 -27.72 9.89 -4.55
CA ASP A 414 -26.72 10.53 -5.41
C ASP A 414 -26.65 9.89 -6.82
N ILE A 415 -27.01 8.61 -6.92
CA ILE A 415 -26.93 7.82 -8.14
C ILE A 415 -28.26 7.10 -8.33
N GLU A 416 -28.82 7.20 -9.54
CA GLU A 416 -29.98 6.44 -9.98
C GLU A 416 -29.67 5.82 -11.34
N ILE A 417 -29.72 4.48 -11.42
CA ILE A 417 -29.47 3.70 -12.64
C ILE A 417 -30.49 2.57 -12.65
N ASP A 418 -31.26 2.43 -13.74
CA ASP A 418 -32.30 1.41 -13.90
C ASP A 418 -33.30 1.35 -12.72
N GLY A 419 -33.64 2.51 -12.14
CA GLY A 419 -34.53 2.64 -10.98
C GLY A 419 -33.89 2.29 -9.63
N ILE A 420 -32.64 1.83 -9.61
CA ILE A 420 -31.88 1.55 -8.39
C ILE A 420 -31.23 2.84 -7.90
N LYS A 421 -31.54 3.22 -6.66
CA LYS A 421 -31.06 4.46 -6.03
C LYS A 421 -29.99 4.16 -4.98
N ILE A 422 -28.85 4.85 -5.05
CA ILE A 422 -27.67 4.57 -4.21
C ILE A 422 -27.02 5.88 -3.75
N PHE A 423 -26.53 5.90 -2.51
CA PHE A 423 -25.74 7.00 -1.96
C PHE A 423 -24.27 6.90 -2.40
N ARG A 424 -23.58 8.04 -2.48
CA ARG A 424 -22.12 8.07 -2.51
C ARG A 424 -21.55 7.86 -1.10
N ASN A 425 -20.25 7.58 -1.04
CA ASN A 425 -19.47 7.38 0.17
C ASN A 425 -19.82 8.36 1.32
N SER A 426 -20.20 7.85 2.48
CA SER A 426 -20.55 8.66 3.66
C SER A 426 -19.33 9.29 4.36
N THR A 427 -18.16 8.67 4.23
CA THR A 427 -16.88 9.17 4.77
C THR A 427 -15.83 9.32 3.67
N ASN A 428 -14.88 10.24 3.88
CA ASN A 428 -13.71 10.43 3.00
C ASN A 428 -12.45 9.73 3.54
N ILE A 429 -12.50 9.21 4.76
CA ILE A 429 -11.40 8.50 5.41
C ILE A 429 -11.86 7.08 5.65
N ASP A 430 -11.06 6.12 5.18
CA ASP A 430 -11.26 4.69 5.44
C ASP A 430 -12.62 4.16 4.98
N TRP A 431 -13.17 4.73 3.90
CA TRP A 431 -14.47 4.36 3.37
C TRP A 431 -14.58 2.88 3.00
N PRO A 432 -13.62 2.22 2.32
CA PRO A 432 -13.76 0.80 1.96
C PRO A 432 -14.00 -0.12 3.15
N ASN A 433 -13.46 0.24 4.32
CA ASN A 433 -13.58 -0.48 5.58
C ASN A 433 -14.77 -0.01 6.44
N SER A 434 -15.51 1.02 6.00
CA SER A 434 -16.64 1.55 6.78
C SER A 434 -17.85 0.59 6.78
N PRO A 435 -18.65 0.54 7.86
CA PRO A 435 -19.73 -0.43 7.98
C PRO A 435 -20.79 -0.39 6.86
N ASN A 436 -21.03 0.79 6.27
CA ASN A 436 -22.03 0.98 5.24
C ASN A 436 -21.46 0.98 3.80
N ALA A 437 -20.16 0.74 3.64
CA ALA A 437 -19.47 0.86 2.35
C ALA A 437 -20.07 -0.02 1.24
N LEU A 438 -20.62 -1.18 1.58
CA LEU A 438 -21.25 -2.10 0.63
C LEU A 438 -22.54 -1.53 -0.01
N ASN A 439 -23.22 -0.64 0.70
CA ASN A 439 -24.46 0.00 0.24
C ASN A 439 -24.22 1.36 -0.44
N GLU A 440 -22.96 1.76 -0.58
CA GLU A 440 -22.56 3.06 -1.10
C GLU A 440 -21.67 2.90 -2.33
N VAL A 441 -21.54 3.98 -3.09
CA VAL A 441 -20.59 4.06 -4.21
C VAL A 441 -19.43 4.98 -3.85
N GLY A 442 -18.22 4.42 -3.90
CA GLY A 442 -16.97 5.15 -3.69
C GLY A 442 -16.54 5.94 -4.91
N CYS A 443 -15.45 6.68 -4.76
CA CYS A 443 -14.82 7.43 -5.85
C CYS A 443 -13.30 7.30 -5.75
N ILE A 444 -12.59 7.88 -6.73
CA ILE A 444 -11.13 7.87 -6.75
C ILE A 444 -10.51 8.44 -5.45
N HIS A 445 -11.11 9.46 -4.85
CA HIS A 445 -10.56 10.09 -3.63
C HIS A 445 -10.70 9.20 -2.37
N THR A 446 -11.61 8.22 -2.37
CA THR A 446 -11.85 7.33 -1.24
C THR A 446 -11.29 5.93 -1.41
N VAL A 447 -11.04 5.49 -2.65
CA VAL A 447 -10.47 4.17 -2.96
C VAL A 447 -8.98 4.23 -3.31
N GLN A 448 -8.43 5.40 -3.66
CA GLN A 448 -7.01 5.51 -3.96
C GLN A 448 -6.17 5.21 -2.70
N GLY A 449 -5.20 4.32 -2.86
CA GLY A 449 -4.44 3.76 -1.75
C GLY A 449 -5.16 2.61 -1.03
N TYR A 450 -6.22 2.04 -1.61
CA TYR A 450 -6.79 0.76 -1.15
C TYR A 450 -6.66 -0.28 -2.26
N ASP A 451 -6.44 -1.52 -1.83
CA ASP A 451 -6.56 -2.71 -2.67
C ASP A 451 -7.86 -3.42 -2.30
N LEU A 452 -8.74 -3.60 -3.28
CA LEU A 452 -10.03 -4.29 -3.14
C LEU A 452 -9.89 -5.71 -3.66
N ASN A 453 -10.60 -6.68 -3.07
CA ASN A 453 -10.56 -8.05 -3.60
C ASN A 453 -11.25 -8.12 -4.96
N TYR A 454 -12.46 -7.56 -5.04
CA TYR A 454 -13.14 -7.24 -6.29
C TYR A 454 -13.54 -5.77 -6.34
N VAL A 455 -13.52 -5.17 -7.53
CA VAL A 455 -14.04 -3.81 -7.72
C VAL A 455 -15.14 -3.81 -8.78
N GLY A 456 -16.27 -3.20 -8.47
CA GLY A 456 -17.27 -2.83 -9.45
C GLY A 456 -17.04 -1.38 -9.90
N VAL A 457 -16.77 -1.14 -11.17
CA VAL A 457 -16.52 0.21 -11.70
C VAL A 457 -17.69 0.66 -12.57
N ILE A 458 -18.31 1.78 -12.18
CA ILE A 458 -19.31 2.48 -12.98
C ILE A 458 -18.62 3.57 -13.79
N LEU A 459 -18.59 3.41 -15.12
CA LEU A 459 -18.21 4.46 -16.06
C LEU A 459 -19.46 5.28 -16.36
N GLY A 460 -19.44 6.53 -15.91
CA GLY A 460 -20.59 7.42 -16.02
C GLY A 460 -20.63 8.24 -17.31
N GLU A 461 -21.64 9.10 -17.39
CA GLU A 461 -21.99 9.89 -18.57
C GLU A 461 -21.04 11.08 -18.83
N GLU A 462 -19.99 11.27 -18.03
CA GLU A 462 -18.94 12.26 -18.33
C GLU A 462 -17.97 11.79 -19.43
N LEU A 463 -17.98 10.50 -19.77
CA LEU A 463 -17.16 9.89 -20.80
C LEU A 463 -18.06 9.15 -21.81
N SER A 464 -17.83 9.39 -23.09
CA SER A 464 -18.50 8.71 -24.21
C SER A 464 -17.49 8.36 -25.30
N TYR A 465 -17.94 7.70 -26.36
CA TYR A 465 -17.11 7.31 -27.50
C TYR A 465 -17.79 7.67 -28.82
N ASP A 466 -17.09 8.39 -29.68
CA ASP A 466 -17.57 8.70 -31.02
C ASP A 466 -17.10 7.65 -32.02
N LYS A 467 -18.05 6.86 -32.51
CA LYS A 467 -17.79 5.81 -33.52
C LYS A 467 -17.34 6.37 -34.86
N ASN A 468 -17.66 7.62 -35.19
CA ASN A 468 -17.30 8.22 -36.48
C ASN A 468 -15.86 8.72 -36.47
N THR A 469 -15.45 9.40 -35.39
CA THR A 469 -14.10 9.96 -35.26
C THR A 469 -13.11 9.01 -34.60
N GLY A 470 -13.60 7.95 -33.93
CA GLY A 470 -12.79 6.97 -33.22
C GLY A 470 -12.19 7.51 -31.92
N LYS A 471 -12.77 8.58 -31.35
CA LYS A 471 -12.21 9.31 -30.19
C LYS A 471 -13.15 9.27 -28.98
N PHE A 472 -12.56 9.41 -27.81
CA PHE A 472 -13.32 9.66 -26.59
C PHE A 472 -13.90 11.07 -26.60
N ILE A 473 -15.11 11.22 -26.05
CA ILE A 473 -15.76 12.52 -25.84
C ILE A 473 -15.93 12.73 -24.33
N ILE A 474 -15.44 13.87 -23.85
CA ILE A 474 -15.70 14.33 -22.49
C ILE A 474 -16.91 15.26 -22.45
N LYS A 475 -17.94 14.86 -21.73
CA LYS A 475 -19.11 15.71 -21.45
C LYS A 475 -18.84 16.51 -20.18
N LYS A 476 -18.12 17.63 -20.32
CA LYS A 476 -17.59 18.45 -19.20
C LYS A 476 -18.69 18.86 -18.21
N GLU A 477 -19.91 19.12 -18.68
CA GLU A 477 -21.11 19.42 -17.90
C GLU A 477 -21.51 18.32 -16.92
N ASN A 478 -21.23 17.05 -17.25
CA ASN A 478 -21.51 15.89 -16.41
C ASN A 478 -20.38 15.58 -15.42
N TYR A 479 -19.23 16.26 -15.50
CA TYR A 479 -18.13 16.06 -14.58
C TYR A 479 -18.25 16.98 -13.35
N HIS A 480 -18.61 16.41 -12.21
CA HIS A 480 -18.95 17.13 -10.97
C HIS A 480 -17.84 17.13 -9.90
N ASP A 481 -16.60 16.72 -10.21
CA ASP A 481 -15.45 17.04 -9.34
C ASP A 481 -15.04 18.50 -9.55
N SER A 482 -15.58 19.40 -8.74
CA SER A 482 -15.33 20.83 -8.85
C SER A 482 -13.84 21.17 -8.80
N LYS A 483 -13.05 20.56 -7.92
CA LYS A 483 -11.60 20.83 -7.82
C LYS A 483 -10.82 20.18 -8.95
N GLY A 484 -11.31 19.06 -9.47
CA GLY A 484 -10.79 18.38 -10.64
C GLY A 484 -11.06 19.11 -11.97
N LYS A 485 -12.03 20.03 -12.02
CA LYS A 485 -12.48 20.72 -13.24
C LYS A 485 -12.10 22.21 -13.32
N ILE A 486 -12.10 22.93 -12.19
CA ILE A 486 -11.91 24.39 -12.17
C ILE A 486 -10.55 24.76 -12.80
N GLY A 487 -10.52 25.82 -13.62
CA GLY A 487 -9.27 26.33 -14.21
C GLY A 487 -8.55 25.36 -15.16
N ILE A 488 -9.29 24.40 -15.72
CA ILE A 488 -8.85 23.62 -16.90
C ILE A 488 -9.49 24.25 -18.14
N ASP A 489 -8.63 24.88 -18.93
CA ASP A 489 -9.00 25.53 -20.20
C ASP A 489 -8.79 24.58 -21.39
N ASP A 490 -7.89 23.61 -21.26
CA ASP A 490 -7.60 22.58 -22.27
C ASP A 490 -8.47 21.33 -22.05
N GLU A 491 -9.32 21.01 -23.02
CA GLU A 491 -10.18 19.82 -22.97
C GLU A 491 -9.37 18.51 -22.94
N TYR A 492 -8.19 18.47 -23.56
CA TYR A 492 -7.30 17.31 -23.53
C TYR A 492 -6.72 17.07 -22.12
N GLU A 493 -6.50 18.13 -21.34
CA GLU A 493 -6.05 18.00 -19.95
C GLU A 493 -7.14 17.34 -19.09
N LEU A 494 -8.40 17.76 -19.27
CA LEU A 494 -9.54 17.17 -18.55
C LEU A 494 -9.77 15.72 -18.96
N GLU A 495 -9.72 15.43 -20.26
CA GLU A 495 -9.80 14.06 -20.80
C GLU A 495 -8.76 13.15 -20.16
N ARG A 496 -7.50 13.58 -20.15
CA ARG A 496 -6.42 12.82 -19.53
C ARG A 496 -6.69 12.54 -18.05
N TYR A 497 -7.19 13.50 -17.28
CA TYR A 497 -7.52 13.26 -15.87
C TYR A 497 -8.67 12.26 -15.69
N ILE A 498 -9.73 12.36 -16.49
CA ILE A 498 -10.88 11.44 -16.41
C ILE A 498 -10.45 10.01 -16.81
N ILE A 499 -9.66 9.87 -17.89
CA ILE A 499 -9.11 8.58 -18.30
C ILE A 499 -8.20 8.01 -17.22
N ASN A 500 -7.29 8.80 -16.65
CA ASN A 500 -6.41 8.36 -15.55
C ASN A 500 -7.20 7.91 -14.32
N ILE A 501 -8.31 8.60 -14.00
CA ILE A 501 -9.23 8.18 -12.94
C ILE A 501 -9.77 6.78 -13.26
N TYR A 502 -10.31 6.54 -14.45
CA TYR A 502 -10.87 5.24 -14.80
C TYR A 502 -9.83 4.13 -14.89
N LYS A 503 -8.65 4.36 -15.49
CA LYS A 503 -7.51 3.42 -15.44
C LYS A 503 -7.16 3.07 -14.00
N THR A 504 -7.17 4.08 -13.12
CA THR A 504 -6.88 3.87 -11.69
C THR A 504 -7.98 3.10 -10.95
N LEU A 505 -9.26 3.26 -11.31
CA LEU A 505 -10.37 2.52 -10.71
C LEU A 505 -10.41 1.07 -11.18
N LEU A 506 -10.22 0.82 -12.49
CA LEU A 506 -10.24 -0.51 -13.10
C LEU A 506 -9.11 -1.42 -12.59
N THR A 507 -8.01 -0.83 -12.10
CA THR A 507 -6.86 -1.57 -11.56
C THR A 507 -6.87 -1.73 -10.03
N ARG A 508 -8.02 -1.49 -9.36
CA ARG A 508 -8.16 -1.65 -7.90
C ARG A 508 -8.47 -3.05 -7.44
N GLY A 509 -9.05 -3.89 -8.30
CA GLY A 509 -9.40 -5.27 -7.98
C GLY A 509 -8.16 -6.18 -8.00
N ILE A 510 -7.92 -6.91 -6.90
CA ILE A 510 -6.86 -7.92 -6.81
C ILE A 510 -7.23 -9.16 -7.61
N LEU A 511 -8.46 -9.65 -7.43
CA LEU A 511 -8.96 -10.90 -8.00
C LEU A 511 -9.79 -10.66 -9.27
N GLY A 512 -10.49 -9.53 -9.34
CA GLY A 512 -11.32 -9.20 -10.49
C GLY A 512 -11.91 -7.80 -10.50
N THR A 513 -12.36 -7.39 -11.68
CA THR A 513 -12.97 -6.10 -11.96
C THR A 513 -14.22 -6.28 -12.80
N TYR A 514 -15.36 -5.85 -12.27
CA TYR A 514 -16.62 -5.81 -13.01
C TYR A 514 -16.92 -4.40 -13.44
N VAL A 515 -17.47 -4.24 -14.64
CA VAL A 515 -17.66 -2.93 -15.24
C VAL A 515 -19.11 -2.76 -15.68
N TYR A 516 -19.68 -1.61 -15.32
CA TYR A 516 -20.94 -1.13 -15.86
C TYR A 516 -20.72 0.23 -16.54
N ILE A 517 -21.08 0.34 -17.82
CA ILE A 517 -20.85 1.54 -18.62
C ILE A 517 -22.21 2.15 -18.95
N VAL A 518 -22.46 3.37 -18.49
CA VAL A 518 -23.76 4.04 -18.66
C VAL A 518 -23.98 4.46 -20.12
N ASP A 519 -22.94 5.02 -20.75
CA ASP A 519 -23.00 5.45 -22.15
C ASP A 519 -22.96 4.26 -23.11
N LYS A 520 -23.95 4.17 -24.01
CA LYS A 520 -24.15 3.02 -24.90
C LYS A 520 -23.01 2.84 -25.91
N ASP A 521 -22.55 3.93 -26.52
CA ASP A 521 -21.51 3.86 -27.56
C ASP A 521 -20.17 3.47 -26.94
N LEU A 522 -19.85 4.00 -25.76
CA LEU A 522 -18.69 3.58 -24.99
C LEU A 522 -18.78 2.09 -24.57
N ARG A 523 -19.97 1.62 -24.17
CA ARG A 523 -20.20 0.22 -23.80
C ARG A 523 -19.94 -0.72 -24.97
N GLU A 524 -20.46 -0.39 -26.15
CA GLU A 524 -20.25 -1.16 -27.36
C GLU A 524 -18.78 -1.17 -27.79
N TYR A 525 -18.08 -0.02 -27.68
CA TYR A 525 -16.65 0.06 -27.93
C TYR A 525 -15.85 -0.87 -26.99
N PHE A 526 -16.09 -0.83 -25.69
CA PHE A 526 -15.38 -1.69 -24.72
C PHE A 526 -15.66 -3.17 -24.96
N LYS A 527 -16.91 -3.55 -25.28
CA LYS A 527 -17.26 -4.93 -25.60
C LYS A 527 -16.61 -5.43 -26.88
N GLY A 528 -16.47 -4.58 -27.90
CA GLY A 528 -15.76 -4.93 -29.14
C GLY A 528 -14.25 -5.09 -28.98
N LYS A 529 -13.71 -4.79 -27.79
CA LYS A 529 -12.29 -4.93 -27.44
C LYS A 529 -12.00 -6.18 -26.61
N ILE A 530 -13.01 -6.95 -26.22
CA ILE A 530 -12.85 -8.11 -25.33
C ILE A 530 -12.96 -9.40 -26.13
#